data_AF-A3QP66-F1
#
_entry.id   AF-A3QP66-F1
#
_cell.length_a   1.000
_cell.length_b   1.000
_cell.length_c   1.000
_cell.angle_alpha   90.00
_cell.angle_beta   90.00
_cell.angle_gamma   90.00
#
_symmetry.space_group_name_H-M   'P 1'
#
loop_
_entity.id
_entity.type
_entity.pdbx_description
1 polymer ?
#
loop_
_entity_poly.entity_id
_entity_poly.type
_entity_poly.pdbx_seq_one_letter_code
_entity_poly.pdbx_strand_id
1 'polypeptide(L)' 'ADRMQKEITALAPSTMKIKIIAPPERKYSVWIGGSILASLSTFQQMWIS' A
#
# COMPACT_ATOMS: atom_id res chain seq x y z
N ALA A 1 -1.03 -12.87 7.58
CA ALA A 1 -1.24 -12.55 6.13
C ALA A 1 -1.66 -13.79 5.33
N ASP A 2 -1.51 -14.96 5.94
CA ASP A 2 -1.56 -16.28 5.33
C ASP A 2 -2.95 -16.68 4.86
N ARG A 3 -4.01 -16.30 5.58
CA ARG A 3 -5.40 -16.50 5.14
C ARG A 3 -5.67 -15.80 3.81
N MET A 4 -5.32 -14.52 3.73
CA MET A 4 -5.51 -13.70 2.54
C MET A 4 -4.66 -14.22 1.37
N GLN A 5 -3.45 -14.72 1.64
CA GLN A 5 -2.61 -15.32 0.59
C GLN A 5 -3.29 -16.55 -0.01
N LYS A 6 -3.82 -17.44 0.83
CA LYS A 6 -4.52 -18.65 0.39
C LYS A 6 -5.78 -18.32 -0.41
N GLU A 7 -6.60 -17.40 0.08
CA GLU A 7 -7.85 -17.01 -0.59
C GLU A 7 -7.57 -16.36 -1.96
N ILE A 8 -6.60 -15.44 -2.04
CA ILE A 8 -6.28 -14.77 -3.31
C ILE A 8 -5.59 -15.73 -4.29
N THR A 9 -4.70 -16.61 -3.82
CA THR A 9 -4.07 -17.63 -4.67
C THR A 9 -5.08 -18.65 -5.21
N ALA A 10 -6.15 -18.96 -4.46
CA ALA A 10 -7.21 -19.84 -4.95
C ALA A 10 -8.10 -19.19 -6.03
N LEU A 11 -8.24 -17.87 -6.01
CA LEU A 11 -9.08 -17.12 -6.96
C LEU A 11 -8.34 -16.66 -8.21
N ALA A 12 -7.03 -16.46 -8.12
CA ALA A 12 -6.23 -15.91 -9.21
C ALA A 12 -5.74 -16.99 -10.18
N PRO A 13 -5.55 -16.65 -11.48
CA PRO A 13 -4.90 -17.54 -12.44
C PRO A 13 -3.49 -17.92 -11.99
N SER A 14 -3.09 -19.17 -12.22
CA SER A 14 -1.78 -19.73 -11.84
C SER A 14 -0.57 -19.06 -12.52
N THR A 15 -0.81 -18.24 -13.55
CA THR A 15 0.20 -17.44 -14.24
C THR A 15 0.60 -16.17 -13.47
N MET A 16 -0.17 -15.77 -12.46
CA MET A 16 0.06 -14.53 -11.72
C MET A 16 0.77 -14.78 -10.39
N LYS A 17 1.88 -14.07 -10.14
CA LYS A 17 2.58 -14.09 -8.85
C LYS A 17 1.93 -13.10 -7.87
N ILE A 18 1.41 -13.61 -6.76
CA ILE A 18 0.75 -12.80 -5.72
C ILE A 18 1.69 -12.60 -4.54
N LYS A 19 1.94 -11.34 -4.17
CA LYS A 19 2.76 -10.97 -3.01
C LYS A 19 1.93 -10.11 -2.05
N ILE A 20 1.63 -10.62 -0.86
CA ILE A 20 0.97 -9.83 0.18
C ILE A 20 2.02 -9.15 1.07
N ILE A 21 1.91 -7.83 1.20
CA ILE A 21 2.81 -7.01 2.02
C ILE A 21 2.05 -6.53 3.26
N ALA A 22 2.54 -6.94 4.43
CA ALA A 22 1.89 -6.71 5.73
C ALA A 22 2.88 -6.28 6.81
N PRO A 23 3.43 -5.05 6.72
CA PRO A 23 4.37 -4.58 7.73
C PRO A 23 3.66 -4.39 9.08
N PRO A 24 4.38 -4.54 10.21
CA PRO A 24 3.81 -4.36 11.54
C PRO A 24 3.31 -2.93 11.79
N GLU A 25 3.95 -1.94 11.16
CA GLU A 25 3.59 -0.52 11.25
C GLU A 25 2.39 -0.13 10.39
N ARG A 26 1.66 -1.11 9.81
CA ARG A 26 0.51 -0.85 8.92
C ARG A 26 -0.53 0.11 9.50
N LYS A 27 -0.68 0.13 10.84
CA LYS A 27 -1.55 1.09 11.55
C LYS A 27 -1.21 2.55 11.23
N TYR A 28 0.06 2.86 11.00
CA TYR A 28 0.56 4.21 10.75
C TYR A 28 0.95 4.46 9.29
N SER A 29 0.86 3.46 8.40
CA SER A 29 1.27 3.59 7.00
C SER A 29 0.56 4.73 6.26
N VAL A 30 -0.70 5.04 6.60
CA VAL A 30 -1.43 6.18 6.02
C VAL A 30 -0.79 7.50 6.43
N TRP A 31 -0.43 7.64 7.70
CA TRP A 31 0.17 8.88 8.23
C TRP A 31 1.60 9.08 7.71
N ILE A 32 2.37 7.99 7.63
CA ILE A 32 3.71 7.99 7.02
C ILE A 32 3.63 8.36 5.53
N GLY A 33 2.68 7.77 4.79
CA GLY A 33 2.48 8.10 3.37
C GLY A 33 2.07 9.56 3.17
N GLY A 34 1.18 10.08 4.02
CA GLY A 34 0.75 11.47 3.99
C GLY A 34 1.88 12.46 4.29
N SER A 35 2.73 12.16 5.28
CA SER A 35 3.88 13.02 5.61
C SER A 35 4.91 13.07 4.48
N ILE A 36 5.19 11.93 3.84
CA ILE A 36 6.05 11.87 2.66
C ILE A 36 5.44 12.68 1.53
N LEU A 37 4.17 12.44 1.19
CA LEU A 37 3.47 13.11 0.09
C LEU A 37 3.45 14.63 0.26
N ALA A 38 3.10 15.13 1.45
CA ALA A 38 3.08 16.56 1.75
C ALA A 38 4.47 17.22 1.67
N SER A 39 5.53 16.45 1.90
CA SER A 39 6.92 16.93 1.81
C SER A 39 7.47 16.94 0.38
N LEU A 40 6.77 16.35 -0.60
CA LEU A 40 7.23 16.37 -1.99
C LEU A 40 7.04 17.76 -2.60
N SER A 41 8.10 18.28 -3.23
CA SER A 41 8.04 19.56 -3.96
C SER A 41 7.01 19.55 -5.08
N THR A 42 6.83 18.40 -5.75
CA THR A 42 5.79 18.20 -6.77
C THR A 42 4.38 18.27 -6.21
N PHE A 43 4.19 17.97 -4.92
CA PHE A 43 2.88 18.02 -4.27
C PHE A 43 2.49 19.44 -3.88
N GLN A 44 3.45 20.36 -3.72
CA GLN A 44 3.19 21.76 -3.38
C GLN A 44 2.33 22.47 -4.44
N GLN A 45 2.49 22.11 -5.72
CA GLN A 45 1.70 22.68 -6.82
C GLN A 45 0.22 22.27 -6.79
N MET A 46 -0.12 21.24 -6.02
CA MET A 46 -1.50 20.75 -5.88
C MET A 46 -2.21 21.30 -4.64
N TRP A 47 -1.57 22.19 -3.88
CA TRP A 47 -2.20 22.81 -2.72
C TRP A 47 -3.29 23.78 -3.14
N ILE A 48 -4.41 23.76 -2.42
CA ILE A 48 -5.50 24.72 -2.58
C ILE A 48 -5.21 25.90 -1.64
N SER A 49 -5.26 27.11 -2.18
CA SER A 49 -5.06 28.39 -1.46
C SER A 49 -6.35 28.95 -0.90
#